data_AF-I2Q2Z2-F1
#
_entry.id   AF-I2Q2Z2-F1
#
_cell.length_a   1.000
_cell.length_b   1.000
_cell.length_c   1.000
_cell.angle_alpha   90.00
_cell.angle_beta   90.00
_cell.angle_gamma   90.00
#
_symmetry.space_group_name_H-M   'P 1'
#
loop_
_entity.id
_entity.type
_entity.pdbx_description
1 polymer ?
#
loop_
_entity_poly.entity_id
_entity_poly.type
_entity_poly.pdbx_seq_one_letter_code
_entity_poly.pdbx_strand_id
1 'polypeptide(L)'
;MTNYKRIKELFSKLGFCDFIDTFGGISIADSFGNKKRCGLYCLAFNDDTFYIGQAIDIPRRFIQHRKTYDDIKKFCFKVTNKEDLSTSEEFAIKFIEKHGVILRNIMHTSAFHGECDFDEIFDSNLQKKWLSEDFSDIETGARLGISENLFSRNQSKTKFLKLIKHPQYEDIVLIGSLYLKKCIPSPLLTEKSFWSVSCFPSTNEGDLKRIFCFNINMMETFVLLFDKRHPQSLYSLINISKEVLLKNYATISNFKKSFDSCYCYDSNYRAAGHDQITIEISGTASLLSLLNSSCFIQAAKVLNLRLMRKGINIYSKYHCLQLVDAMFRYL
;
A
#
# COMPACT_ATOMS: atom_id res chain seq x y z
N MET A 1 -4.24 16.41 -28.53
CA MET A 1 -3.20 17.46 -28.39
C MET A 1 -3.26 18.25 -27.06
N THR A 2 -4.37 18.22 -26.31
CA THR A 2 -4.59 19.08 -25.12
C THR A 2 -3.93 18.57 -23.83
N ASN A 3 -3.72 17.25 -23.67
CA ASN A 3 -3.21 16.68 -22.42
C ASN A 3 -1.69 16.90 -22.23
N TYR A 4 -0.90 16.70 -23.29
CA TYR A 4 0.57 16.79 -23.20
C TYR A 4 1.08 18.20 -22.86
N LYS A 5 0.44 19.25 -23.37
CA LYS A 5 0.79 20.64 -23.05
C LYS A 5 0.60 20.94 -21.55
N ARG A 6 -0.54 20.52 -20.99
CA ARG A 6 -0.81 20.61 -19.55
C ARG A 6 0.23 19.85 -18.73
N ILE A 7 0.60 18.64 -19.15
CA ILE A 7 1.60 17.83 -18.44
C ILE A 7 2.97 18.51 -18.47
N LYS A 8 3.38 19.05 -19.63
CA LYS A 8 4.62 19.83 -19.76
C LYS A 8 4.65 21.01 -18.77
N GLU A 9 3.55 21.73 -18.62
CA GLU A 9 3.43 22.84 -17.66
C GLU A 9 3.57 22.36 -16.21
N LEU A 10 3.04 21.19 -15.85
CA LEU A 10 3.19 20.61 -14.50
C LEU A 10 4.66 20.27 -14.19
N PHE A 11 5.35 19.61 -15.12
CA PHE A 11 6.77 19.29 -14.95
C PHE A 11 7.65 20.55 -14.93
N SER A 12 7.31 21.57 -15.72
CA SER A 12 7.99 22.87 -15.68
C SER A 12 7.82 23.56 -14.33
N LYS A 13 6.62 23.53 -13.72
CA LYS A 13 6.39 24.03 -12.35
C LYS A 13 7.24 23.35 -11.29
N LEU A 14 7.58 22.07 -11.51
CA LEU A 14 8.48 21.32 -10.63
C LEU A 14 9.97 21.61 -10.88
N GLY A 15 10.30 22.37 -11.93
CA GLY A 15 11.67 22.71 -12.32
C GLY A 15 12.34 21.69 -13.23
N PHE A 16 11.58 20.80 -13.87
CA PHE A 16 12.11 19.95 -14.93
C PHE A 16 12.35 20.77 -16.20
N CYS A 17 13.35 20.37 -16.98
CA CYS A 17 13.53 20.88 -18.32
C CYS A 17 12.40 20.46 -19.25
N ASP A 18 12.39 21.02 -20.45
CA ASP A 18 11.49 20.56 -21.50
C ASP A 18 11.75 19.10 -21.85
N PHE A 19 10.68 18.40 -22.23
CA PHE A 19 10.77 17.04 -22.73
C PHE A 19 11.55 16.98 -24.04
N ILE A 20 12.46 16.03 -24.07
CA ILE A 20 13.34 15.71 -25.19
C ILE A 20 12.82 14.43 -25.83
N ASP A 21 12.66 14.45 -27.15
CA ASP A 21 12.32 13.24 -27.91
C ASP A 21 13.49 12.26 -27.88
N THR A 22 13.19 10.99 -27.61
CA THR A 22 14.21 9.94 -27.45
C THR A 22 14.13 8.88 -28.55
N PHE A 23 13.36 9.13 -29.61
CA PHE A 23 13.20 8.23 -30.75
C PHE A 23 14.56 7.87 -31.37
N GLY A 24 14.87 6.58 -31.42
CA GLY A 24 16.07 6.04 -32.07
C GLY A 24 17.39 6.20 -31.27
N GLY A 25 17.39 6.91 -30.15
CA GLY A 25 18.59 7.14 -29.33
C GLY A 25 18.77 6.12 -28.20
N ILE A 26 19.94 5.47 -28.15
CA ILE A 26 20.33 4.56 -27.05
C ILE A 26 20.76 5.35 -25.79
N SER A 27 21.18 6.61 -25.96
CA SER A 27 21.71 7.47 -24.91
C SER A 27 21.08 8.87 -24.95
N ILE A 28 21.06 9.52 -23.80
CA ILE A 28 20.65 10.93 -23.61
C ILE A 28 21.82 11.79 -23.11
N ALA A 29 23.05 11.28 -23.15
CA ALA A 29 24.22 11.97 -22.60
C ALA A 29 24.43 13.37 -23.21
N ASP A 30 24.20 13.52 -24.51
CA ASP A 30 24.38 14.79 -25.24
C ASP A 30 23.39 15.87 -24.76
N SER A 31 22.23 15.46 -24.23
CA SER A 31 21.23 16.37 -23.67
C SER A 31 21.68 17.05 -22.36
N PHE A 32 22.71 16.52 -21.71
CA PHE A 32 23.25 17.08 -20.48
C PHE A 32 24.36 18.10 -20.73
N GLY A 33 25.18 17.95 -21.77
CA GLY A 33 26.37 18.79 -21.96
C GLY A 33 27.21 18.87 -20.67
N ASN A 34 27.47 20.09 -20.18
CA ASN A 34 28.19 20.36 -18.93
C ASN A 34 27.29 20.35 -17.65
N LYS A 35 26.01 20.01 -17.77
CA LYS A 35 25.07 20.03 -16.62
C LYS A 35 25.39 18.87 -15.66
N LYS A 36 25.10 19.09 -14.37
CA LYS A 36 25.17 18.04 -13.34
C LYS A 36 24.24 16.88 -13.72
N ARG A 37 24.75 15.66 -13.60
CA ARG A 37 24.06 14.41 -13.99
C ARG A 37 23.19 13.82 -12.87
N CYS A 38 23.26 14.41 -11.68
CA CYS A 38 22.52 14.01 -10.51
C CYS A 38 21.19 14.78 -10.43
N GLY A 39 20.10 14.04 -10.24
CA GLY A 39 18.79 14.65 -10.10
C GLY A 39 17.62 13.70 -10.30
N LEU A 40 16.47 14.28 -10.61
CA LEU A 40 15.25 13.59 -10.99
C LEU A 40 15.12 13.51 -12.51
N TYR A 41 14.46 12.47 -12.99
CA TYR A 41 14.07 12.30 -14.38
C TYR A 41 12.61 11.86 -14.49
N CYS A 42 12.00 12.20 -15.62
CA CYS A 42 10.72 11.65 -16.05
C CYS A 42 10.89 10.97 -17.39
N LEU A 43 10.33 9.77 -17.53
CA LEU A 43 10.12 9.08 -18.81
C LEU A 43 8.65 9.24 -19.19
N ALA A 44 8.36 9.50 -20.46
CA ALA A 44 7.02 9.47 -21.02
C ALA A 44 6.93 8.33 -22.04
N PHE A 45 5.89 7.52 -21.93
CA PHE A 45 5.71 6.30 -22.74
C PHE A 45 4.69 6.52 -23.87
N ASN A 46 4.51 5.51 -24.71
CA ASN A 46 3.60 5.58 -25.87
C ASN A 46 2.11 5.58 -25.49
N ASP A 47 1.77 5.07 -24.32
CA ASP A 47 0.40 4.97 -23.78
C ASP A 47 -0.01 6.20 -22.94
N ASP A 48 0.71 7.33 -23.09
CA ASP A 48 0.51 8.56 -22.30
C ASP A 48 0.67 8.37 -20.77
N THR A 49 1.39 7.34 -20.33
CA THR A 49 1.83 7.19 -18.93
C THR A 49 3.26 7.72 -18.73
N PHE A 50 3.64 7.93 -17.47
CA PHE A 50 4.93 8.53 -17.11
C PHE A 50 5.63 7.76 -15.99
N TYR A 51 6.95 7.84 -15.91
CA TYR A 51 7.74 7.29 -14.81
C TYR A 51 8.65 8.39 -14.26
N ILE A 52 8.60 8.64 -12.95
CA ILE A 52 9.49 9.60 -12.28
C ILE A 52 10.52 8.83 -11.48
N GLY A 53 11.79 9.13 -11.63
CA GLY A 53 12.84 8.48 -10.85
C GLY A 53 13.93 9.45 -10.43
N GLN A 54 14.75 9.03 -9.49
CA GLN A 54 15.99 9.70 -9.11
C GLN A 54 17.24 8.92 -9.56
N ALA A 55 18.33 9.64 -9.84
CA ALA A 55 19.64 9.04 -10.12
C ALA A 55 20.79 10.01 -9.79
N ILE A 56 21.92 9.46 -9.35
CA ILE A 56 23.20 10.19 -9.27
C ILE A 56 23.78 10.44 -10.68
N ASP A 57 23.51 9.52 -11.62
CA ASP A 57 23.89 9.63 -13.02
C ASP A 57 22.70 9.25 -13.91
N ILE A 58 21.94 10.27 -14.35
CA ILE A 58 20.71 10.11 -15.13
C ILE A 58 20.97 9.45 -16.49
N PRO A 59 21.97 9.84 -17.32
CA PRO A 59 22.26 9.14 -18.57
C PRO A 59 22.49 7.64 -18.39
N ARG A 60 23.26 7.24 -17.35
CA ARG A 60 23.49 5.82 -17.05
C ARG A 60 22.19 5.11 -16.68
N ARG A 61 21.34 5.76 -15.87
CA ARG A 61 20.03 5.21 -15.46
C ARG A 61 19.06 5.09 -16.64
N PHE A 62 19.08 6.02 -17.58
CA PHE A 62 18.27 5.97 -18.79
C PHE A 62 18.62 4.76 -19.67
N ILE A 63 19.92 4.50 -19.89
CA ILE A 63 20.37 3.32 -20.64
C ILE A 63 19.87 2.02 -19.96
N GLN A 64 19.86 1.97 -18.63
CA GLN A 64 19.31 0.83 -17.90
C GLN A 64 17.81 0.66 -18.16
N HIS A 65 17.03 1.74 -18.13
CA HIS A 65 15.60 1.70 -18.43
C HIS A 65 15.29 1.28 -19.86
N ARG A 66 16.11 1.71 -20.84
CA ARG A 66 15.98 1.28 -22.24
C ARG A 66 16.17 -0.22 -22.46
N LYS A 67 16.79 -0.94 -21.52
CA LYS A 67 16.89 -2.41 -21.56
C LYS A 67 15.60 -3.09 -21.09
N THR A 68 14.78 -2.39 -20.32
CA THR A 68 13.54 -2.90 -19.71
C THR A 68 12.30 -2.40 -20.45
N TYR A 69 12.33 -1.17 -20.95
CA TYR A 69 11.23 -0.51 -21.63
C TYR A 69 11.66 -0.09 -23.04
N ASP A 70 10.98 -0.63 -24.04
CA ASP A 70 11.17 -0.30 -25.46
C ASP A 70 10.29 0.89 -25.91
N ASP A 71 9.23 1.19 -25.16
CA ASP A 71 8.19 2.17 -25.47
C ASP A 71 8.43 3.59 -24.93
N ILE A 72 9.66 3.90 -24.45
CA ILE A 72 10.01 5.25 -23.99
C ILE A 72 10.03 6.21 -25.20
N LYS A 73 9.15 7.22 -25.16
CA LYS A 73 8.96 8.23 -26.21
C LYS A 73 9.78 9.49 -25.94
N LYS A 74 9.64 10.03 -24.72
CA LYS A 74 10.26 11.30 -24.32
C LYS A 74 10.84 11.22 -22.93
N PHE A 75 11.76 12.13 -22.63
CA PHE A 75 12.40 12.23 -21.34
C PHE A 75 12.58 13.70 -20.93
N CYS A 76 12.48 14.00 -19.64
CA CYS A 76 12.93 15.28 -19.09
C CYS A 76 13.65 15.06 -17.75
N PHE A 77 14.39 16.05 -17.29
CA PHE A 77 15.12 15.97 -16.03
C PHE A 77 15.18 17.28 -15.27
N LYS A 78 15.45 17.15 -13.98
CA LYS A 78 15.71 18.24 -13.05
C LYS A 78 16.98 17.93 -12.29
N VAL A 79 17.95 18.84 -12.32
CA VAL A 79 19.16 18.71 -11.48
C VAL A 79 18.76 18.87 -10.01
N THR A 80 19.23 17.98 -9.15
CA THR A 80 18.93 18.01 -7.71
C THR A 80 20.13 17.49 -6.93
N ASN A 81 20.40 18.09 -5.77
CA ASN A 81 21.49 17.65 -4.90
C ASN A 81 21.20 16.24 -4.36
N LYS A 82 22.26 15.47 -4.11
CA LYS A 82 22.16 14.08 -3.68
C LYS A 82 21.35 13.91 -2.39
N GLU A 83 21.50 14.85 -1.46
CA GLU A 83 20.82 14.87 -0.16
C GLU A 83 19.30 15.08 -0.29
N ASP A 84 18.88 15.82 -1.32
CA ASP A 84 17.48 16.20 -1.54
C ASP A 84 16.72 15.26 -2.48
N LEU A 85 17.38 14.24 -3.04
CA LEU A 85 16.82 13.39 -4.09
C LEU A 85 15.50 12.74 -3.64
N SER A 86 15.51 12.08 -2.48
CA SER A 86 14.35 11.32 -1.99
C SER A 86 13.15 12.24 -1.73
N THR A 87 13.36 13.35 -1.03
CA THR A 87 12.31 14.32 -0.71
C THR A 87 11.77 14.98 -1.97
N SER A 88 12.66 15.29 -2.93
CA SER A 88 12.26 15.91 -4.20
C SER A 88 11.50 14.95 -5.11
N GLU A 89 11.90 13.67 -5.14
CA GLU A 89 11.21 12.60 -5.87
C GLU A 89 9.80 12.40 -5.33
N GLU A 90 9.66 12.25 -4.01
CA GLU A 90 8.36 12.09 -3.35
C GLU A 90 7.44 13.28 -3.61
N PHE A 91 7.96 14.51 -3.49
CA PHE A 91 7.20 15.72 -3.80
C PHE A 91 6.76 15.76 -5.26
N ALA A 92 7.64 15.41 -6.20
CA ALA A 92 7.32 15.40 -7.62
C ALA A 92 6.23 14.36 -7.95
N ILE A 93 6.35 13.14 -7.42
CA ILE A 93 5.35 12.08 -7.59
C ILE A 93 4.00 12.54 -7.06
N LYS A 94 3.96 13.02 -5.80
CA LYS A 94 2.73 13.53 -5.17
C LYS A 94 2.10 14.68 -5.95
N PHE A 95 2.90 15.64 -6.39
CA PHE A 95 2.40 16.77 -7.17
C PHE A 95 1.78 16.31 -8.49
N ILE A 96 2.44 15.39 -9.20
CA ILE A 96 1.98 14.91 -10.51
C ILE A 96 0.74 14.03 -10.39
N GLU A 97 0.70 13.10 -9.41
CA GLU A 97 -0.50 12.28 -9.12
C GLU A 97 -1.71 13.15 -8.75
N LYS A 98 -1.53 14.16 -7.90
CA LYS A 98 -2.60 15.09 -7.51
C LYS A 98 -3.22 15.83 -8.70
N HIS A 99 -2.47 16.01 -9.78
CA HIS A 99 -2.97 16.67 -11.00
C HIS A 99 -3.54 15.70 -12.04
N GLY A 100 -3.71 14.42 -11.68
CA GLY A 100 -4.38 13.40 -12.47
C GLY A 100 -3.50 12.74 -13.55
N VAL A 101 -2.18 12.83 -13.41
CA VAL A 101 -1.24 12.18 -14.33
C VAL A 101 -0.94 10.77 -13.85
N ILE A 102 -1.04 9.81 -14.76
CA ILE A 102 -0.81 8.40 -14.46
C ILE A 102 0.69 8.09 -14.44
N LEU A 103 1.18 7.60 -13.30
CA LEU A 103 2.57 7.20 -13.10
C LEU A 103 2.74 5.68 -13.04
N ARG A 104 3.78 5.15 -13.71
CA ARG A 104 4.19 3.73 -13.71
C ARG A 104 5.06 3.33 -12.51
N ASN A 105 5.38 4.21 -11.56
CA ASN A 105 6.33 3.88 -10.49
C ASN A 105 5.73 2.86 -9.50
N ILE A 106 5.87 1.58 -9.78
CA ILE A 106 5.30 0.45 -8.99
C ILE A 106 5.53 0.62 -7.47
N MET A 107 6.70 1.12 -7.05
CA MET A 107 7.11 1.16 -5.65
C MET A 107 6.83 2.46 -4.90
N HIS A 108 6.55 3.59 -5.57
CA HIS A 108 6.50 4.90 -4.92
C HIS A 108 5.22 5.71 -5.19
N THR A 109 4.43 5.33 -6.21
CA THR A 109 3.11 5.94 -6.42
C THR A 109 2.15 5.54 -5.33
N SER A 110 1.13 6.34 -5.08
CA SER A 110 0.06 5.92 -4.18
C SER A 110 -0.95 4.99 -4.87
N ALA A 111 -1.12 5.08 -6.19
CA ALA A 111 -1.98 4.17 -6.95
C ALA A 111 -1.27 3.55 -8.18
N PHE A 112 -1.51 2.27 -8.42
CA PHE A 112 -1.12 1.57 -9.64
C PHE A 112 -2.26 1.64 -10.66
N HIS A 113 -1.94 2.04 -11.89
CA HIS A 113 -2.94 2.40 -12.92
C HIS A 113 -2.85 1.54 -14.21
N GLY A 114 -2.12 0.42 -14.17
CA GLY A 114 -2.09 -0.56 -15.28
C GLY A 114 -2.95 -1.78 -15.00
N GLU A 115 -3.07 -2.66 -15.99
CA GLU A 115 -3.53 -4.05 -15.79
C GLU A 115 -2.52 -4.79 -14.90
N CYS A 116 -3.03 -5.62 -13.99
CA CYS A 116 -2.22 -6.44 -13.10
C CYS A 116 -2.87 -7.81 -12.89
N ASP A 117 -2.09 -8.80 -12.45
CA ASP A 117 -2.60 -10.16 -12.13
C ASP A 117 -3.80 -10.14 -11.18
N PHE A 118 -3.89 -9.10 -10.34
CA PHE A 118 -5.04 -8.90 -9.45
C PHE A 118 -6.35 -8.64 -10.22
N ASP A 119 -6.30 -7.95 -11.36
CA ASP A 119 -7.46 -7.66 -12.21
C ASP A 119 -8.05 -8.93 -12.86
N GLU A 120 -7.27 -10.04 -12.97
CA GLU A 120 -7.78 -11.34 -13.44
C GLU A 120 -8.69 -12.02 -12.41
N ILE A 121 -8.44 -11.78 -11.11
CA ILE A 121 -9.21 -12.34 -10.00
C ILE A 121 -10.35 -11.40 -9.60
N PHE A 122 -10.09 -10.10 -9.62
CA PHE A 122 -11.00 -9.07 -9.16
C PHE A 122 -11.01 -7.89 -10.13
N ASP A 123 -11.89 -7.92 -11.13
CA ASP A 123 -11.88 -6.97 -12.23
C ASP A 123 -12.18 -5.52 -11.82
N SER A 124 -11.94 -4.57 -12.74
CA SER A 124 -12.11 -3.13 -12.47
C SER A 124 -13.55 -2.70 -12.13
N ASN A 125 -14.57 -3.41 -12.59
CA ASN A 125 -15.97 -3.11 -12.27
C ASN A 125 -16.31 -3.60 -10.86
N LEU A 126 -15.88 -4.83 -10.52
CA LEU A 126 -15.98 -5.37 -9.16
C LEU A 126 -15.24 -4.49 -8.15
N GLN A 127 -14.04 -4.01 -8.49
CA GLN A 127 -13.28 -3.08 -7.67
C GLN A 127 -14.05 -1.77 -7.40
N LYS A 128 -14.63 -1.16 -8.43
CA LYS A 128 -15.41 0.08 -8.28
C LYS A 128 -16.66 -0.15 -7.42
N LYS A 129 -17.39 -1.24 -7.69
CA LYS A 129 -18.57 -1.63 -6.92
C LYS A 129 -18.20 -1.84 -5.45
N TRP A 130 -17.16 -2.63 -5.19
CA TRP A 130 -16.66 -2.90 -3.85
C TRP A 130 -16.23 -1.61 -3.14
N LEU A 131 -15.53 -0.68 -3.79
CA LEU A 131 -15.19 0.61 -3.18
C LEU A 131 -16.41 1.48 -2.84
N SER A 132 -17.52 1.34 -3.57
CA SER A 132 -18.74 2.13 -3.38
C SER A 132 -19.70 1.56 -2.34
N GLU A 133 -19.63 0.25 -2.08
CA GLU A 133 -20.52 -0.42 -1.12
C GLU A 133 -19.89 -0.44 0.27
N ASP A 134 -20.68 -0.12 1.30
CA ASP A 134 -20.27 -0.23 2.70
C ASP A 134 -20.05 -1.70 3.12
N PHE A 135 -20.63 -2.63 2.38
CA PHE A 135 -20.59 -4.05 2.66
C PHE A 135 -20.42 -4.83 1.36
N SER A 136 -19.43 -5.71 1.32
CA SER A 136 -19.42 -6.79 0.33
C SER A 136 -19.95 -8.03 1.01
N ASP A 137 -21.00 -8.63 0.45
CA ASP A 137 -21.24 -10.05 0.69
C ASP A 137 -19.92 -10.77 0.43
N ILE A 138 -19.47 -11.54 1.42
CA ILE A 138 -18.30 -12.38 1.21
C ILE A 138 -18.65 -13.28 0.05
N GLU A 139 -17.82 -13.25 -0.99
CA GLU A 139 -17.94 -14.17 -2.11
C GLU A 139 -18.17 -15.58 -1.57
N THR A 140 -19.30 -16.18 -1.87
CA THR A 140 -19.55 -17.59 -1.60
C THR A 140 -18.69 -18.37 -2.57
N GLY A 141 -17.48 -18.74 -2.17
CA GLY A 141 -16.50 -19.40 -3.01
C GLY A 141 -15.53 -20.26 -2.23
N ALA A 142 -14.89 -21.21 -2.91
CA ALA A 142 -13.80 -21.98 -2.33
C ALA A 142 -12.50 -21.17 -2.37
N ARG A 143 -11.67 -21.30 -1.33
CA ARG A 143 -10.32 -20.70 -1.33
C ARG A 143 -9.48 -21.29 -2.45
N LEU A 144 -8.81 -20.43 -3.22
CA LEU A 144 -7.97 -20.87 -4.33
C LEU A 144 -6.66 -21.48 -3.82
N GLY A 145 -6.49 -22.79 -4.03
CA GLY A 145 -5.19 -23.46 -4.18
C GLY A 145 -4.11 -23.14 -3.15
N ILE A 146 -4.43 -23.17 -1.85
CA ILE A 146 -3.45 -22.90 -0.79
C ILE A 146 -2.47 -24.07 -0.66
N SER A 147 -1.31 -23.96 -1.30
CA SER A 147 -0.17 -24.84 -1.01
C SER A 147 0.67 -24.24 0.13
N GLU A 148 0.82 -24.96 1.24
CA GLU A 148 1.74 -24.63 2.33
C GLU A 148 2.79 -25.73 2.47
N ASN A 149 4.05 -25.34 2.64
CA ASN A 149 5.06 -26.30 3.07
C ASN A 149 4.81 -26.70 4.54
N LEU A 150 5.20 -27.92 4.90
CA LEU A 150 4.91 -28.51 6.22
C LEU A 150 5.51 -27.71 7.37
N PHE A 151 6.67 -27.09 7.16
CA PHE A 151 7.38 -26.34 8.20
C PHE A 151 6.64 -25.06 8.62
N SER A 152 6.26 -24.21 7.65
CA SER A 152 5.46 -23.01 7.91
C SER A 152 4.13 -23.37 8.57
N ARG A 153 3.48 -24.44 8.09
CA ARG A 153 2.24 -24.94 8.67
C ARG A 153 2.40 -25.32 10.15
N ASN A 154 3.48 -26.00 10.52
CA ASN A 154 3.75 -26.42 11.90
C ASN A 154 4.08 -25.24 12.83
N GLN A 155 4.85 -24.27 12.35
CA GLN A 155 5.16 -23.07 13.13
C GLN A 155 3.90 -22.23 13.40
N SER A 156 3.14 -21.93 12.34
CA SER A 156 1.87 -21.18 12.46
C SER A 156 0.87 -21.89 13.35
N LYS A 157 0.75 -23.23 13.24
CA LYS A 157 -0.10 -24.05 14.14
C LYS A 157 0.28 -23.87 15.61
N THR A 158 1.57 -23.91 15.95
CA THR A 158 2.03 -23.76 17.34
C THR A 158 1.67 -22.39 17.91
N LYS A 159 1.83 -21.33 17.11
CA LYS A 159 1.46 -19.97 17.50
C LYS A 159 -0.05 -19.78 17.63
N PHE A 160 -0.82 -20.38 16.73
CA PHE A 160 -2.28 -20.38 16.83
C PHE A 160 -2.79 -21.12 18.07
N LEU A 161 -2.18 -22.25 18.45
CA LEU A 161 -2.52 -22.92 19.71
C LEU A 161 -2.22 -22.07 20.95
N LYS A 162 -1.25 -21.15 20.88
CA LYS A 162 -1.04 -20.15 21.94
C LYS A 162 -2.15 -19.10 21.93
N LEU A 163 -2.62 -18.70 20.75
CA LEU A 163 -3.71 -17.74 20.59
C LEU A 163 -5.03 -18.25 21.17
N ILE A 164 -5.37 -19.51 20.94
CA ILE A 164 -6.57 -20.14 21.52
C ILE A 164 -6.60 -20.03 23.05
N LYS A 165 -5.44 -20.03 23.70
CA LYS A 165 -5.31 -19.90 25.16
C LYS A 165 -5.34 -18.45 25.64
N HIS A 166 -5.41 -17.47 24.74
CA HIS A 166 -5.43 -16.07 25.11
C HIS A 166 -6.80 -15.72 25.74
N PRO A 167 -6.86 -14.96 26.86
CA PRO A 167 -8.12 -14.63 27.53
C PRO A 167 -9.15 -13.91 26.63
N GLN A 168 -8.67 -13.16 25.64
CA GLN A 168 -9.48 -12.42 24.68
C GLN A 168 -9.52 -13.07 23.29
N TYR A 169 -9.34 -14.39 23.20
CA TYR A 169 -9.32 -15.11 21.93
C TYR A 169 -10.51 -14.74 21.02
N GLU A 170 -11.72 -14.76 21.56
CA GLU A 170 -12.96 -14.47 20.83
C GLU A 170 -12.96 -13.04 20.26
N ASP A 171 -12.62 -12.04 21.08
CA ASP A 171 -12.54 -10.63 20.65
C ASP A 171 -11.47 -10.45 19.56
N ILE A 172 -10.31 -11.07 19.72
CA ILE A 172 -9.20 -11.00 18.77
C ILE A 172 -9.63 -11.55 17.41
N VAL A 173 -10.28 -12.72 17.40
CA VAL A 173 -10.75 -13.33 16.15
C VAL A 173 -11.85 -12.46 15.54
N LEU A 174 -12.81 -11.97 16.32
CA LEU A 174 -13.87 -11.07 15.84
C LEU A 174 -13.30 -9.81 15.18
N ILE A 175 -12.36 -9.13 15.84
CA ILE A 175 -11.66 -7.94 15.31
C ILE A 175 -10.99 -8.26 13.97
N GLY A 176 -10.24 -9.36 13.91
CA GLY A 176 -9.59 -9.81 12.68
C GLY A 176 -10.58 -10.11 11.57
N SER A 177 -11.71 -10.74 11.91
CA SER A 177 -12.79 -11.10 10.99
C SER A 177 -13.45 -9.86 10.40
N LEU A 178 -13.75 -8.86 11.23
CA LEU A 178 -14.32 -7.59 10.77
C LEU A 178 -13.41 -6.88 9.77
N TYR A 179 -12.10 -6.82 10.04
CA TYR A 179 -11.15 -6.23 9.10
C TYR A 179 -11.05 -7.05 7.81
N LEU A 180 -10.97 -8.38 7.91
CA LEU A 180 -10.95 -9.27 6.75
C LEU A 180 -12.18 -9.08 5.85
N LYS A 181 -13.38 -9.03 6.45
CA LYS A 181 -14.65 -8.87 5.74
C LYS A 181 -14.79 -7.51 5.08
N LYS A 182 -14.39 -6.44 5.77
CA LYS A 182 -14.72 -5.07 5.38
C LYS A 182 -13.60 -4.37 4.59
N CYS A 183 -12.36 -4.76 4.79
CA CYS A 183 -11.20 -4.02 4.31
C CYS A 183 -10.34 -4.78 3.29
N ILE A 184 -10.55 -6.09 3.11
CA ILE A 184 -9.77 -6.91 2.17
C ILE A 184 -10.64 -7.25 0.94
N PRO A 185 -10.23 -6.86 -0.28
CA PRO A 185 -10.92 -7.27 -1.51
C PRO A 185 -10.85 -8.79 -1.70
N SER A 186 -11.98 -9.42 -2.07
CA SER A 186 -12.10 -10.86 -2.39
C SER A 186 -11.23 -11.79 -1.55
N PRO A 187 -11.37 -11.76 -0.20
CA PRO A 187 -10.36 -12.31 0.70
C PRO A 187 -10.10 -13.81 0.48
N LEU A 188 -11.12 -14.59 0.08
CA LEU A 188 -11.00 -16.02 -0.20
C LEU A 188 -10.20 -16.34 -1.47
N LEU A 189 -10.34 -15.51 -2.51
CA LEU A 189 -9.68 -15.73 -3.80
C LEU A 189 -8.25 -15.18 -3.81
N THR A 190 -7.97 -14.18 -2.97
CA THR A 190 -6.69 -13.44 -2.97
C THR A 190 -5.76 -13.84 -1.82
N GLU A 191 -6.15 -14.81 -0.99
CA GLU A 191 -5.41 -15.30 0.18
C GLU A 191 -4.01 -15.80 -0.22
N LYS A 192 -3.01 -15.43 0.60
CA LYS A 192 -1.56 -15.62 0.40
C LYS A 192 -0.95 -14.87 -0.77
N SER A 193 -1.58 -14.89 -1.94
CA SER A 193 -1.07 -14.25 -3.15
C SER A 193 -0.98 -12.74 -3.00
N PHE A 194 -2.04 -12.09 -2.48
CA PHE A 194 -2.09 -10.64 -2.35
C PHE A 194 -2.17 -10.16 -0.91
N TRP A 195 -2.59 -11.00 0.03
CA TRP A 195 -2.56 -10.70 1.45
C TRP A 195 -2.16 -11.91 2.29
N SER A 196 -1.71 -11.68 3.51
CA SER A 196 -1.52 -12.73 4.50
C SER A 196 -1.74 -12.21 5.92
N VAL A 197 -2.04 -13.10 6.86
CA VAL A 197 -2.01 -12.77 8.29
C VAL A 197 -0.99 -13.65 9.00
N SER A 198 -0.09 -13.02 9.76
CA SER A 198 0.82 -13.73 10.66
C SER A 198 0.20 -13.84 12.04
N CYS A 199 0.38 -14.97 12.72
CA CYS A 199 -0.02 -15.17 14.13
C CYS A 199 1.23 -15.13 15.02
N PHE A 200 1.19 -14.37 16.12
CA PHE A 200 2.31 -14.07 17.03
C PHE A 200 3.67 -13.93 16.32
N PRO A 201 3.82 -12.96 15.41
CA PRO A 201 5.13 -12.69 14.81
C PRO A 201 6.15 -12.33 15.90
N SER A 202 7.39 -12.77 15.74
CA SER A 202 8.47 -12.53 16.72
C SER A 202 9.07 -11.12 16.62
N THR A 203 8.65 -10.31 15.65
CA THR A 203 9.08 -8.92 15.50
C THR A 203 8.61 -8.09 16.71
N ASN A 204 9.50 -7.23 17.22
CA ASN A 204 9.28 -6.36 18.39
C ASN A 204 8.98 -7.14 19.69
N GLU A 205 10.02 -7.71 20.31
CA GLU A 205 9.89 -8.52 21.53
C GLU A 205 9.79 -7.74 22.86
N GLY A 206 9.53 -6.43 22.79
CA GLY A 206 9.35 -5.56 23.96
C GLY A 206 8.10 -5.89 24.79
N ASP A 207 7.64 -4.95 25.62
CA ASP A 207 6.45 -5.17 26.46
C ASP A 207 5.16 -5.27 25.65
N LEU A 208 5.09 -4.61 24.48
CA LEU A 208 4.00 -4.75 23.52
C LEU A 208 4.27 -5.94 22.58
N LYS A 209 3.50 -7.01 22.75
CA LYS A 209 3.58 -8.22 21.91
C LYS A 209 2.54 -8.17 20.81
N ARG A 210 2.97 -8.47 19.58
CA ARG A 210 2.08 -8.64 18.43
C ARG A 210 1.29 -9.94 18.54
N ILE A 211 -0.02 -9.86 18.32
CA ILE A 211 -0.96 -10.99 18.29
C ILE A 211 -1.13 -11.47 16.87
N PHE A 212 -1.50 -10.55 15.97
CA PHE A 212 -1.53 -10.81 14.54
C PHE A 212 -1.06 -9.60 13.74
N CYS A 213 -0.73 -9.85 12.48
CA CYS A 213 -0.37 -8.80 11.53
C CYS A 213 -0.92 -9.16 10.14
N PHE A 214 -1.86 -8.38 9.63
CA PHE A 214 -2.25 -8.39 8.22
C PHE A 214 -1.17 -7.70 7.39
N ASN A 215 -0.79 -8.37 6.31
CA ASN A 215 0.23 -7.92 5.37
C ASN A 215 -0.36 -7.92 3.96
N ILE A 216 -0.13 -6.85 3.21
CA ILE A 216 -0.52 -6.72 1.81
C ILE A 216 0.68 -6.13 1.07
N ASN A 217 1.07 -6.74 -0.06
CA ASN A 217 2.30 -6.38 -0.78
C ASN A 217 3.52 -6.43 0.17
N MET A 218 4.16 -5.29 0.46
CA MET A 218 5.28 -5.14 1.40
C MET A 218 4.93 -4.29 2.63
N MET A 219 3.65 -4.24 3.03
CA MET A 219 3.16 -3.38 4.11
C MET A 219 2.37 -4.15 5.17
N GLU A 220 2.64 -3.84 6.44
CA GLU A 220 1.80 -4.25 7.57
C GLU A 220 0.58 -3.31 7.63
N THR A 221 -0.58 -3.78 7.16
CA THR A 221 -1.77 -2.91 7.04
C THR A 221 -2.57 -2.87 8.34
N PHE A 222 -2.56 -3.94 9.13
CA PHE A 222 -3.18 -3.97 10.46
C PHE A 222 -2.40 -4.89 11.40
N VAL A 223 -1.83 -4.30 12.45
CA VAL A 223 -1.17 -5.02 13.55
C VAL A 223 -2.04 -4.92 14.80
N LEU A 224 -2.37 -6.06 15.41
CA LEU A 224 -2.98 -6.11 16.74
C LEU A 224 -1.92 -6.54 17.76
N LEU A 225 -1.87 -5.85 18.89
CA LEU A 225 -0.91 -6.04 19.97
C LEU A 225 -1.61 -6.11 21.33
N PHE A 226 -0.89 -6.61 22.33
CA PHE A 226 -1.25 -6.49 23.75
C PHE A 226 -0.02 -6.14 24.57
N ASP A 227 -0.25 -5.53 25.72
CA ASP A 227 0.78 -5.37 26.75
C ASP A 227 0.93 -6.68 27.54
N LYS A 228 2.14 -7.24 27.60
CA LYS A 228 2.43 -8.43 28.42
C LYS A 228 2.05 -8.27 29.89
N ARG A 229 2.15 -7.05 30.42
CA ARG A 229 1.83 -6.72 31.82
C ARG A 229 0.33 -6.62 32.05
N HIS A 230 -0.41 -6.28 31.00
CA HIS A 230 -1.87 -6.20 30.99
C HIS A 230 -2.44 -6.90 29.75
N PRO A 231 -2.49 -8.25 29.73
CA PRO A 231 -2.88 -8.99 28.53
C PRO A 231 -4.29 -8.76 28.01
N GLN A 232 -5.13 -8.09 28.78
CA GLN A 232 -6.48 -7.67 28.36
C GLN A 232 -6.49 -6.32 27.61
N SER A 233 -5.39 -5.57 27.66
CA SER A 233 -5.24 -4.28 27.01
C SER A 233 -4.78 -4.50 25.57
N LEU A 234 -5.74 -4.47 24.65
CA LEU A 234 -5.47 -4.54 23.21
C LEU A 234 -5.10 -3.17 22.64
N TYR A 235 -4.13 -3.17 21.74
CA TYR A 235 -3.68 -2.01 20.99
C TYR A 235 -3.64 -2.38 19.52
N SER A 236 -3.90 -1.42 18.64
CA SER A 236 -3.76 -1.66 17.20
C SER A 236 -3.02 -0.54 16.51
N LEU A 237 -2.33 -0.90 15.43
CA LEU A 237 -1.74 0.01 14.46
C LEU A 237 -2.34 -0.35 13.10
N ILE A 238 -3.11 0.56 12.50
CA ILE A 238 -3.78 0.32 11.23
C ILE A 238 -3.40 1.41 10.24
N ASN A 239 -2.85 0.99 9.11
CA ASN A 239 -2.52 1.91 8.03
C ASN A 239 -3.71 2.05 7.07
N ILE A 240 -4.05 3.29 6.70
CA ILE A 240 -5.15 3.62 5.80
C ILE A 240 -4.77 4.78 4.85
N SER A 241 -5.57 5.03 3.81
CA SER A 241 -5.41 6.21 2.94
C SER A 241 -5.68 7.49 3.72
N LYS A 242 -4.69 8.39 3.75
CA LYS A 242 -4.77 9.70 4.41
C LYS A 242 -5.70 10.65 3.65
N GLU A 243 -5.66 10.64 2.32
CA GLU A 243 -6.49 11.47 1.46
C GLU A 243 -7.97 11.13 1.61
N VAL A 244 -8.33 9.84 1.61
CA VAL A 244 -9.72 9.39 1.80
C VAL A 244 -10.21 9.72 3.20
N LEU A 245 -9.36 9.56 4.22
CA LEU A 245 -9.69 9.96 5.58
C LEU A 245 -9.99 11.47 5.67
N LEU A 246 -9.11 12.30 5.09
CA LEU A 246 -9.26 13.76 5.11
C LEU A 246 -10.43 14.26 4.26
N LYS A 247 -10.79 13.55 3.18
CA LYS A 247 -12.01 13.86 2.41
C LYS A 247 -13.27 13.75 3.26
N ASN A 248 -13.31 12.80 4.20
CA ASN A 248 -14.47 12.56 5.06
C ASN A 248 -14.47 13.40 6.34
N TYR A 249 -13.30 13.62 6.98
CA TYR A 249 -13.21 14.33 8.27
C TYR A 249 -12.70 15.78 8.18
N ALA A 250 -12.27 16.23 7.00
CA ALA A 250 -11.57 17.48 6.72
C ALA A 250 -10.18 17.62 7.38
N THR A 251 -10.03 17.19 8.65
CA THR A 251 -8.78 17.25 9.41
C THR A 251 -8.58 15.99 10.26
N ILE A 252 -7.32 15.68 10.56
CA ILE A 252 -6.97 14.59 11.49
C ILE A 252 -7.51 14.87 12.90
N SER A 253 -7.56 16.13 13.32
CA SER A 253 -8.11 16.51 14.64
C SER A 253 -9.59 16.13 14.78
N ASN A 254 -10.39 16.37 13.73
CA ASN A 254 -11.81 16.00 13.73
C ASN A 254 -12.01 14.48 13.78
N PHE A 255 -11.19 13.73 13.04
CA PHE A 255 -11.20 12.28 13.11
C PHE A 255 -10.89 11.78 14.53
N LYS A 256 -9.82 12.27 15.16
CA LYS A 256 -9.43 11.87 16.53
C LYS A 256 -10.51 12.16 17.57
N LYS A 257 -11.28 13.23 17.41
CA LYS A 257 -12.40 13.55 18.32
C LYS A 257 -13.57 12.55 18.25
N SER A 258 -13.62 11.74 17.19
CA SER A 258 -14.69 10.76 16.99
C SER A 258 -14.42 9.42 17.69
N PHE A 259 -13.20 9.20 18.20
CA PHE A 259 -12.78 7.92 18.77
C PHE A 259 -11.94 8.13 20.03
N ASP A 260 -12.30 7.45 21.11
CA ASP A 260 -11.52 7.46 22.34
C ASP A 260 -10.19 6.71 22.16
N SER A 261 -9.15 7.21 22.81
CA SER A 261 -7.80 6.62 22.79
C SER A 261 -7.22 6.45 21.37
N CYS A 262 -7.55 7.37 20.47
CA CYS A 262 -7.09 7.37 19.09
C CYS A 262 -5.93 8.35 18.85
N TYR A 263 -4.87 7.86 18.22
CA TYR A 263 -3.71 8.64 17.80
C TYR A 263 -3.45 8.42 16.30
N CYS A 264 -2.81 9.40 15.66
CA CYS A 264 -2.52 9.34 14.24
C CYS A 264 -1.10 9.82 13.98
N TYR A 265 -0.37 9.10 13.14
CA TYR A 265 1.02 9.40 12.79
C TYR A 265 1.23 9.18 11.30
N ASP A 266 2.13 9.96 10.71
CA ASP A 266 2.55 9.70 9.33
C ASP A 266 3.33 8.37 9.27
N SER A 267 3.02 7.55 8.27
CA SER A 267 3.73 6.29 7.99
C SER A 267 4.64 6.43 6.77
N ASN A 268 5.71 5.63 6.76
CA ASN A 268 6.79 5.72 5.76
C ASN A 268 6.95 4.42 4.96
N TYR A 269 5.89 3.61 4.80
CA TYR A 269 5.98 2.39 4.00
C TYR A 269 6.08 2.77 2.53
N ARG A 270 7.25 2.52 1.91
CA ARG A 270 7.48 2.84 0.50
C ARG A 270 6.37 2.30 -0.40
N ALA A 271 5.95 1.05 -0.17
CA ALA A 271 4.91 0.37 -0.95
C ALA A 271 3.57 1.09 -1.02
N ALA A 272 3.21 1.96 -0.06
CA ALA A 272 1.97 2.74 -0.08
C ALA A 272 2.10 4.12 -0.74
N GLY A 273 3.31 4.54 -1.10
CA GLY A 273 3.56 5.92 -1.56
C GLY A 273 3.31 6.94 -0.44
N HIS A 274 2.81 8.12 -0.78
CA HIS A 274 2.65 9.21 0.19
C HIS A 274 1.23 9.27 0.83
N ASP A 275 0.25 8.61 0.23
CA ASP A 275 -1.14 8.54 0.72
C ASP A 275 -1.31 7.44 1.78
N GLN A 276 -0.70 7.65 2.94
CA GLN A 276 -0.81 6.75 4.08
C GLN A 276 -0.80 7.51 5.40
N ILE A 277 -1.49 6.95 6.39
CA ILE A 277 -1.44 7.37 7.79
C ILE A 277 -1.65 6.16 8.68
N THR A 278 -0.93 6.08 9.79
CA THR A 278 -1.14 5.07 10.84
C THR A 278 -2.16 5.60 11.85
N ILE A 279 -3.20 4.82 12.09
CA ILE A 279 -4.12 4.99 13.20
C ILE A 279 -3.71 4.05 14.30
N GLU A 280 -3.38 4.60 15.47
CA GLU A 280 -3.23 3.85 16.70
C GLU A 280 -4.51 3.98 17.51
N ILE A 281 -5.06 2.86 17.96
CA ILE A 281 -6.24 2.85 18.82
C ILE A 281 -6.13 1.75 19.87
N SER A 282 -6.52 2.10 21.09
CA SER A 282 -6.42 1.23 22.27
C SER A 282 -7.81 0.86 22.80
N GLY A 283 -7.95 -0.39 23.23
CA GLY A 283 -9.18 -0.93 23.80
C GLY A 283 -10.11 -1.56 22.75
N THR A 284 -10.70 -2.69 23.14
CA THR A 284 -11.58 -3.51 22.28
C THR A 284 -12.78 -2.71 21.78
N ALA A 285 -13.48 -1.98 22.65
CA ALA A 285 -14.68 -1.22 22.28
C ALA A 285 -14.37 -0.11 21.26
N SER A 286 -13.30 0.66 21.47
CA SER A 286 -12.86 1.71 20.54
C SER A 286 -12.46 1.13 19.19
N LEU A 287 -11.75 0.00 19.17
CA LEU A 287 -11.36 -0.69 17.94
C LEU A 287 -12.57 -1.25 17.18
N LEU A 288 -13.55 -1.83 17.87
CA LEU A 288 -14.80 -2.27 17.25
C LEU A 288 -15.60 -1.10 16.69
N SER A 289 -15.65 0.04 17.39
CA SER A 289 -16.27 1.28 16.88
C SER A 289 -15.58 1.75 15.61
N LEU A 290 -14.24 1.77 15.58
CA LEU A 290 -13.44 2.13 14.41
C LEU A 290 -13.71 1.21 13.22
N LEU A 291 -13.75 -0.11 13.43
CA LEU A 291 -14.05 -1.13 12.41
C LEU A 291 -15.53 -1.13 11.96
N ASN A 292 -16.38 -0.29 12.55
CA ASN A 292 -17.75 -0.02 12.10
C ASN A 292 -17.93 1.36 11.47
N SER A 293 -16.90 2.21 11.45
CA SER A 293 -16.95 3.51 10.77
C SER A 293 -16.79 3.34 9.26
N SER A 294 -17.83 3.71 8.49
CA SER A 294 -17.80 3.68 7.02
C SER A 294 -16.64 4.51 6.44
N CYS A 295 -16.35 5.66 7.04
CA CYS A 295 -15.26 6.53 6.61
C CYS A 295 -13.89 5.86 6.81
N PHE A 296 -13.68 5.18 7.94
CA PHE A 296 -12.46 4.42 8.20
C PHE A 296 -12.33 3.25 7.25
N ILE A 297 -13.41 2.46 7.10
CA ILE A 297 -13.46 1.31 6.21
C ILE A 297 -13.11 1.73 4.78
N GLN A 298 -13.71 2.81 4.27
CA GLN A 298 -13.43 3.32 2.93
C GLN A 298 -11.95 3.67 2.74
N ALA A 299 -11.34 4.32 3.73
CA ALA A 299 -9.91 4.67 3.69
C ALA A 299 -9.00 3.42 3.70
N ALA A 300 -9.36 2.40 4.48
CA ALA A 300 -8.66 1.12 4.51
C ALA A 300 -8.81 0.36 3.18
N LYS A 301 -10.04 0.30 2.63
CA LYS A 301 -10.36 -0.35 1.37
C LYS A 301 -9.54 0.21 0.22
N VAL A 302 -9.47 1.54 0.10
CA VAL A 302 -8.70 2.22 -0.95
C VAL A 302 -7.20 1.89 -0.85
N LEU A 303 -6.62 1.95 0.36
CA LEU A 303 -5.21 1.62 0.53
C LEU A 303 -4.92 0.15 0.20
N ASN A 304 -5.72 -0.77 0.76
CA ASN A 304 -5.53 -2.21 0.57
C ASN A 304 -5.66 -2.60 -0.91
N LEU A 305 -6.67 -2.07 -1.61
CA LEU A 305 -6.84 -2.31 -3.05
C LEU A 305 -5.63 -1.82 -3.85
N ARG A 306 -5.13 -0.61 -3.56
CA ARG A 306 -3.94 -0.06 -4.24
C ARG A 306 -2.69 -0.91 -3.99
N LEU A 307 -2.52 -1.43 -2.78
CA LEU A 307 -1.42 -2.34 -2.45
C LEU A 307 -1.54 -3.67 -3.20
N MET A 308 -2.74 -4.26 -3.28
CA MET A 308 -2.96 -5.51 -4.03
C MET A 308 -2.72 -5.34 -5.53
N ARG A 309 -3.17 -4.22 -6.12
CA ARG A 309 -2.90 -3.87 -7.52
C ARG A 309 -1.41 -3.67 -7.83
N LYS A 310 -0.57 -3.34 -6.83
CA LYS A 310 0.88 -3.16 -7.01
C LYS A 310 1.65 -4.47 -7.11
N GLY A 311 1.02 -5.59 -6.77
CA GLY A 311 1.61 -6.92 -6.90
C GLY A 311 1.53 -7.74 -5.62
N ILE A 312 2.15 -8.92 -5.69
CA ILE A 312 2.01 -9.99 -4.70
C ILE A 312 2.51 -9.62 -3.31
N ASN A 313 1.97 -10.32 -2.31
CA ASN A 313 2.38 -10.24 -0.92
C ASN A 313 3.66 -11.06 -0.66
N ILE A 314 4.72 -10.38 -0.22
CA ILE A 314 6.03 -11.00 0.05
C ILE A 314 6.08 -11.73 1.40
N TYR A 315 5.09 -11.53 2.27
CA TYR A 315 5.03 -12.10 3.61
C TYR A 315 4.25 -13.43 3.67
N SER A 316 3.85 -13.98 2.52
CA SER A 316 3.04 -15.20 2.39
C SER A 316 3.62 -16.42 3.13
N LYS A 317 4.94 -16.50 3.30
CA LYS A 317 5.63 -17.57 4.06
C LYS A 317 5.32 -17.58 5.56
N TYR A 318 4.86 -16.46 6.13
CA TYR A 318 4.49 -16.31 7.55
C TYR A 318 2.98 -16.44 7.79
N HIS A 319 2.22 -16.73 6.73
CA HIS A 319 0.77 -16.86 6.80
C HIS A 319 0.35 -17.93 7.83
N CYS A 320 -0.73 -17.66 8.56
CA CYS A 320 -1.32 -18.57 9.52
C CYS A 320 -2.73 -18.96 9.07
N LEU A 321 -2.82 -20.07 8.34
CA LEU A 321 -4.07 -20.60 7.81
C LEU A 321 -5.12 -20.84 8.90
N GLN A 322 -4.71 -21.36 10.07
CA GLN A 322 -5.64 -21.66 11.16
C GLN A 322 -6.29 -20.41 11.76
N LEU A 323 -5.55 -19.29 11.81
CA LEU A 323 -6.10 -18.02 12.27
C LEU A 323 -7.13 -17.49 11.26
N VAL A 324 -6.83 -17.59 9.96
CA VAL A 324 -7.78 -17.22 8.90
C VAL A 324 -9.02 -18.10 8.94
N ASP A 325 -8.85 -19.42 9.12
CA ASP A 325 -9.97 -20.35 9.29
C ASP A 325 -10.85 -19.99 10.48
N ALA A 326 -10.24 -19.54 11.59
CA ALA A 326 -11.00 -19.05 12.74
C ALA A 326 -11.76 -17.78 12.38
N MET A 327 -11.13 -16.82 11.69
CA MET A 327 -11.76 -15.57 11.29
C MET A 327 -12.97 -15.79 10.37
N PHE A 328 -12.84 -16.63 9.34
CA PHE A 328 -13.96 -16.90 8.43
C PHE A 328 -15.15 -17.59 9.10
N ARG A 329 -14.96 -18.31 10.23
CA ARG A 329 -16.09 -18.91 10.96
C ARG A 329 -16.97 -17.89 11.69
N TYR A 330 -16.47 -16.67 11.93
CA TYR A 330 -17.25 -15.58 12.53
C TYR A 330 -18.05 -14.77 11.53
N LEU A 331 -17.83 -15.00 10.22
CA LEU A 331 -18.37 -14.17 9.16
C LEU A 331 -19.59 -14.78 8.49
#